data_AF-A0A3N5SN86-F1
#
_entry.id   AF-A0A3N5SN86-F1
#
_cell.length_a   1.000
_cell.length_b   1.000
_cell.length_c   1.000
_cell.angle_alpha   90.00
_cell.angle_beta   90.00
_cell.angle_gamma   90.00
#
_symmetry.space_group_name_H-M   'P 1'
#
loop_
_entity.id
_entity.type
_entity.pdbx_description
1 polymer ?
#
loop_
_entity_poly.entity_id
_entity_poly.type
_entity_poly.pdbx_seq_one_letter_code
_entity_poly.pdbx_strand_id
1 'polypeptide(L)'
;MQQLMMSFEGYEPPEDLRAGVEHGEIAAFCLFGHWNGDSPAQVRELTDALRRAARQGGQLTPLIGIDQEGGQLMAVTHGATELPGNMAIGATRSPELAEQAGRVLARELLAM
;
A
#
# COMPACT_ATOMS: atom_id res chain seq x y z
N MET A 1 -6.56 2.37 22.76
CA MET A 1 -6.11 2.33 21.36
C MET A 1 -7.18 1.57 20.57
N GLN A 2 -7.96 2.25 19.75
CA GLN A 2 -8.92 1.57 18.88
C GLN A 2 -8.14 1.02 17.67
N GLN A 3 -8.19 -0.29 17.48
CA GLN A 3 -7.48 -0.97 16.40
C GLN A 3 -8.34 -0.90 15.13
N LEU A 4 -8.24 0.21 14.40
CA LEU A 4 -8.94 0.42 13.14
C LEU A 4 -7.93 0.78 12.05
N MET A 5 -8.18 0.25 10.85
CA MET A 5 -7.44 0.58 9.64
C MET A 5 -8.27 1.60 8.88
N MET A 6 -7.70 2.79 8.68
CA MET A 6 -8.42 3.94 8.11
C MET A 6 -8.20 4.03 6.60
N SER A 7 -9.16 4.58 5.88
CA SER A 7 -9.05 4.88 4.45
C SER A 7 -9.44 6.32 4.18
N PHE A 8 -8.98 6.89 3.08
CA PHE A 8 -9.25 8.27 2.69
C PHE A 8 -9.21 8.44 1.17
N GLU A 9 -9.84 9.50 0.70
CA GLU A 9 -9.84 9.90 -0.70
C GLU A 9 -8.67 10.85 -1.00
N GLY A 10 -8.01 10.67 -2.13
CA GLY A 10 -6.96 11.56 -2.62
C GLY A 10 -5.55 10.95 -2.59
N TYR A 11 -4.64 11.59 -3.34
CA TYR A 11 -3.26 11.15 -3.51
C TYR A 11 -2.31 11.60 -2.40
N GLU A 12 -2.81 12.36 -1.43
CA GLU A 12 -2.09 12.84 -0.26
C GLU A 12 -2.96 12.66 0.98
N PRO A 13 -2.38 12.30 2.14
CA PRO A 13 -3.17 12.14 3.36
C PRO A 13 -3.69 13.49 3.84
N PRO A 14 -5.01 13.62 4.11
CA PRO A 14 -5.60 14.80 4.74
C PRO A 14 -4.89 15.21 6.03
N GLU A 15 -4.92 16.52 6.33
CA GLU A 15 -4.22 17.11 7.48
C GLU A 15 -4.65 16.49 8.82
N ASP A 16 -5.94 16.24 8.99
CA ASP A 16 -6.52 15.64 10.18
C ASP A 16 -6.04 14.19 10.38
N LEU A 17 -5.92 13.41 9.30
CA LEU A 17 -5.37 12.05 9.38
C LEU A 17 -3.88 12.06 9.69
N ARG A 18 -3.11 13.00 9.13
CA ARG A 18 -1.70 13.19 9.49
C ARG A 18 -1.55 13.56 10.96
N ALA A 19 -2.36 14.50 11.47
CA ALA A 19 -2.36 14.87 12.88
C ALA A 19 -2.75 13.68 13.78
N GLY A 20 -3.75 12.89 13.37
CA GLY A 20 -4.13 11.66 14.09
C GLY A 20 -3.00 10.63 14.15
N VAL A 21 -2.19 10.51 13.11
CA VAL A 21 -0.98 9.67 13.14
C VAL A 21 0.08 10.25 14.08
N GLU A 22 0.32 11.56 14.03
CA GLU A 22 1.27 12.25 14.91
C GLU A 22 0.88 12.10 16.40
N HIS A 23 -0.42 12.16 16.71
CA HIS A 23 -0.92 11.99 18.07
C HIS A 23 -1.03 10.51 18.52
N GLY A 24 -0.76 9.54 17.63
CA GLY A 24 -0.86 8.11 17.93
C GLY A 24 -2.30 7.58 17.99
N GLU A 25 -3.25 8.32 17.43
CA GLU A 25 -4.67 7.97 17.35
C GLU A 25 -4.95 6.99 16.20
N ILE A 26 -4.16 7.08 15.12
CA ILE A 26 -4.27 6.23 13.93
C ILE A 26 -2.96 5.47 13.72
N ALA A 27 -3.06 4.14 13.61
CA ALA A 27 -1.89 3.26 13.48
C ALA A 27 -1.87 2.43 12.19
N ALA A 28 -2.94 2.45 11.39
CA ALA A 28 -3.03 1.65 10.17
C ALA A 28 -3.89 2.30 9.09
N PHE A 29 -3.54 2.07 7.83
CA PHE A 29 -4.24 2.58 6.65
C PHE A 29 -4.49 1.50 5.60
N CYS A 30 -5.69 1.50 5.01
CA CYS A 30 -6.02 0.74 3.81
C CYS A 30 -6.16 1.71 2.63
N LEU A 31 -5.28 1.56 1.65
CA LEU A 31 -5.29 2.36 0.43
C LEU A 31 -6.12 1.66 -0.65
N PHE A 32 -6.82 2.45 -1.46
CA PHE A 32 -7.57 1.96 -2.61
C PHE A 32 -7.01 2.55 -3.90
N GLY A 33 -6.83 1.73 -4.94
CA GLY A 33 -6.23 2.19 -6.19
C GLY A 33 -6.92 3.40 -6.82
N HIS A 34 -8.25 3.38 -6.88
CA HIS A 34 -9.03 4.48 -7.46
C HIS A 34 -8.98 5.79 -6.65
N TRP A 35 -8.53 5.77 -5.40
CA TRP A 35 -8.40 6.96 -4.55
C TRP A 35 -6.96 7.40 -4.33
N ASN A 36 -6.06 6.44 -4.18
CA ASN A 36 -4.71 6.66 -3.64
C ASN A 36 -3.60 6.17 -4.58
N GLY A 37 -3.92 5.41 -5.63
CA GLY A 37 -2.96 4.80 -6.55
C GLY A 37 -2.92 5.48 -7.91
N ASP A 38 -1.87 6.25 -8.18
CA ASP A 38 -1.60 6.82 -9.51
C ASP A 38 -0.32 6.22 -10.11
N SER A 39 0.82 6.42 -9.46
CA SER A 39 2.13 5.91 -9.88
C SER A 39 2.96 5.47 -8.68
N PRO A 40 3.98 4.59 -8.85
CA PRO A 40 4.86 4.19 -7.76
C PRO A 40 5.50 5.37 -7.00
N ALA A 41 5.89 6.42 -7.71
CA ALA A 41 6.49 7.60 -7.10
C ALA A 41 5.48 8.39 -6.26
N GLN A 42 4.24 8.53 -6.73
CA GLN A 42 3.18 9.19 -5.96
C GLN A 42 2.81 8.40 -4.71
N VAL A 43 2.63 7.07 -4.82
CA VAL A 43 2.33 6.22 -3.67
C VAL A 43 3.46 6.30 -2.65
N ARG A 44 4.72 6.36 -3.11
CA ARG A 44 5.87 6.56 -2.23
C ARG A 44 5.81 7.85 -1.43
N GLU A 45 5.46 8.97 -2.06
CA GLU A 45 5.31 10.24 -1.35
C GLU A 45 4.16 10.21 -0.33
N LEU A 46 3.05 9.56 -0.68
CA LEU A 46 1.91 9.36 0.22
C LEU A 46 2.31 8.57 1.47
N THR A 47 2.93 7.40 1.31
CA THR A 47 3.33 6.57 2.44
C THR A 47 4.43 7.24 3.28
N ASP A 48 5.37 7.94 2.64
CA ASP A 48 6.42 8.67 3.35
C ASP A 48 5.84 9.84 4.15
N ALA A 49 4.77 10.49 3.70
CA ALA A 49 4.07 11.51 4.48
C ALA A 49 3.50 10.94 5.79
N LEU A 50 2.85 9.77 5.73
CA LEU A 50 2.33 9.08 6.92
C LEU A 50 3.46 8.62 7.85
N ARG A 51 4.54 8.05 7.30
CA ARG A 51 5.74 7.64 8.06
C ARG A 51 6.41 8.84 8.73
N ARG A 52 6.47 10.00 8.06
CA ARG A 52 7.01 11.26 8.62
C ARG A 52 6.16 11.77 9.78
N ALA A 53 4.83 11.78 9.65
CA ALA A 53 3.92 12.19 10.73
C ALA A 53 4.11 11.32 11.99
N ALA A 54 4.20 9.99 11.82
CA ALA A 54 4.46 9.08 12.93
C ALA A 54 5.80 9.38 13.63
N ARG A 55 6.86 9.64 12.86
CA ARG A 55 8.18 10.00 13.40
C ARG A 55 8.15 11.33 14.18
N GLN A 56 7.43 12.34 13.67
CA GLN A 56 7.26 13.63 14.35
C GLN A 56 6.59 13.47 15.71
N GLY A 57 5.59 12.60 15.78
CA GLY A 57 4.85 12.28 17.00
C GLY A 57 5.54 11.30 17.95
N GLY A 58 6.70 10.75 17.59
CA GLY A 58 7.36 9.68 18.36
C GLY A 58 6.60 8.34 18.34
N GLN A 59 5.76 8.12 17.34
CA GLN A 59 4.92 6.93 17.18
C GLN A 59 5.61 5.83 16.36
N LEU A 60 5.06 4.61 16.44
CA LEU A 60 5.48 3.51 15.59
C LEU A 60 5.11 3.77 14.13
N THR A 61 5.86 3.16 13.21
CA THR A 61 5.55 3.25 11.77
C THR A 61 4.17 2.64 11.49
N PRO A 62 3.26 3.36 10.81
CA PRO A 62 1.92 2.85 10.51
C PRO A 62 1.98 1.59 9.64
N LEU A 63 1.04 0.67 9.86
CA LEU A 63 0.79 -0.41 8.91
C LEU A 63 0.02 0.15 7.72
N ILE A 64 0.53 -0.02 6.50
CA ILE A 64 -0.12 0.47 5.28
C ILE A 64 -0.38 -0.74 4.39
N GLY A 65 -1.65 -1.01 4.10
CA GLY A 65 -2.10 -2.09 3.23
C GLY A 65 -2.74 -1.55 1.96
N ILE A 66 -2.70 -2.37 0.92
CA ILE A 66 -3.30 -2.10 -0.40
C ILE A 66 -3.57 -3.44 -1.10
N ASP A 67 -4.67 -3.52 -1.85
CA ASP A 67 -5.01 -4.73 -2.61
C ASP A 67 -4.27 -4.76 -3.96
N GLN A 68 -3.05 -5.29 -3.92
CA GLN A 68 -2.22 -5.53 -5.10
C GLN A 68 -2.09 -7.05 -5.28
N GLU A 69 -3.01 -7.68 -6.02
CA GLU A 69 -3.03 -9.13 -6.21
C GLU A 69 -2.42 -9.58 -7.55
N GLY A 70 -2.44 -8.70 -8.56
CA GLY A 70 -2.16 -9.04 -9.94
C GLY A 70 -3.44 -9.35 -10.74
N GLY A 71 -3.33 -9.35 -12.06
CA GLY A 71 -4.49 -9.55 -12.95
C GLY A 71 -5.54 -8.45 -12.78
N GLN A 72 -6.75 -8.81 -12.37
CA GLN A 72 -7.87 -7.87 -12.33
C GLN A 72 -7.86 -6.92 -11.13
N LEU A 73 -7.15 -7.26 -10.04
CA LEU A 73 -7.11 -6.45 -8.83
C LEU A 73 -5.68 -5.96 -8.59
N MET A 74 -5.41 -4.77 -9.14
CA MET A 74 -4.15 -4.07 -9.04
C MET A 74 -4.43 -2.60 -8.74
N ALA A 75 -4.09 -2.17 -7.54
CA ALA A 75 -4.29 -0.80 -7.10
C ALA A 75 -3.25 0.19 -7.67
N VAL A 76 -2.03 -0.27 -7.91
CA VAL A 76 -0.96 0.53 -8.55
C VAL A 76 -0.60 -0.11 -9.89
N THR A 77 -0.76 0.67 -10.95
CA THR A 77 -0.43 0.32 -12.33
C THR A 77 0.45 1.43 -12.91
N HIS A 78 0.81 1.40 -14.20
CA HIS A 78 1.57 2.49 -14.86
C HIS A 78 2.96 2.76 -14.24
N GLY A 79 3.77 1.71 -14.10
CA GLY A 79 5.15 1.80 -13.59
C GLY A 79 5.49 0.71 -12.58
N ALA A 80 4.48 0.00 -12.07
CA ALA A 80 4.62 -1.28 -11.38
C ALA A 80 4.51 -2.45 -12.36
N THR A 81 5.01 -3.62 -12.00
CA THR A 81 4.88 -4.83 -12.83
C THR A 81 3.43 -5.33 -12.83
N GLU A 82 2.85 -5.47 -14.03
CA GLU A 82 1.53 -6.08 -14.23
C GLU A 82 1.63 -7.60 -14.15
N LEU A 83 1.59 -8.11 -12.92
CA LEU A 83 1.67 -9.54 -12.63
C LEU A 83 0.40 -10.29 -13.07
N PRO A 84 0.52 -11.56 -13.49
CA PRO A 84 -0.64 -12.41 -13.76
C PRO A 84 -1.48 -12.59 -12.50
N GLY A 85 -2.81 -12.64 -12.65
CA GLY A 85 -3.71 -12.92 -11.54
C GLY A 85 -3.64 -14.37 -11.06
N ASN A 86 -4.21 -14.62 -9.88
CA ASN A 86 -4.14 -15.92 -9.19
C ASN A 86 -4.61 -17.12 -10.05
N MET A 87 -5.65 -16.94 -10.88
CA MET A 87 -6.13 -18.01 -11.77
C MET A 87 -5.09 -18.38 -12.85
N ALA A 88 -4.43 -17.38 -13.44
CA ALA A 88 -3.39 -17.60 -14.45
C ALA A 88 -2.15 -18.25 -13.82
N ILE A 89 -1.74 -17.80 -12.64
CA ILE A 89 -0.65 -18.44 -11.87
C ILE A 89 -1.02 -19.90 -11.56
N GLY A 90 -2.23 -20.15 -11.06
CA GLY A 90 -2.72 -21.50 -10.73
C GLY A 90 -2.74 -22.44 -11.94
N ALA A 91 -3.06 -21.93 -13.13
CA ALA A 91 -3.05 -22.71 -14.37
C ALA A 91 -1.66 -23.23 -14.74
N THR A 92 -0.58 -22.59 -14.27
CA THR A 92 0.80 -23.05 -14.50
C THR A 92 1.18 -24.26 -13.65
N ARG A 93 0.48 -24.49 -12.52
CA ARG A 93 0.81 -25.50 -11.50
C ARG A 93 2.26 -25.43 -10.98
N SER A 94 2.90 -24.26 -11.06
CA SER A 94 4.24 -24.03 -10.52
C SER A 94 4.19 -23.17 -9.26
N PRO A 95 4.50 -23.75 -8.08
CA PRO A 95 4.70 -22.99 -6.85
C PRO A 95 5.83 -21.96 -6.97
N GLU A 96 6.85 -22.25 -7.79
CA GLU A 96 7.99 -21.37 -8.00
C GLU A 96 7.56 -20.07 -8.70
N LEU A 97 6.71 -20.16 -9.72
CA LEU A 97 6.15 -18.98 -10.40
C LEU A 97 5.26 -18.17 -9.45
N ALA A 98 4.48 -18.83 -8.58
CA ALA A 98 3.67 -18.14 -7.57
C ALA A 98 4.55 -17.39 -6.56
N GLU A 99 5.63 -18.02 -6.09
CA GLU A 99 6.60 -17.40 -5.18
C GLU A 99 7.30 -16.21 -5.84
N GLN A 100 7.72 -16.35 -7.10
CA GLN A 100 8.35 -15.27 -7.86
C GLN A 100 7.41 -14.07 -8.04
N ALA A 101 6.14 -14.30 -8.37
CA ALA A 101 5.15 -13.24 -8.46
C ALA A 101 5.00 -12.50 -7.12
N GLY A 102 4.84 -13.24 -6.01
CA GLY A 102 4.76 -12.65 -4.67
C GLY A 102 6.02 -11.87 -4.26
N ARG A 103 7.22 -12.35 -4.65
CA ARG A 103 8.49 -11.65 -4.37
C ARG A 103 8.61 -10.33 -5.14
N VAL A 104 8.20 -10.29 -6.41
CA VAL A 104 8.20 -9.06 -7.23
C VAL A 104 7.23 -8.05 -6.61
N LEU A 105 5.99 -8.49 -6.36
CA LEU A 105 4.94 -7.69 -5.75
C LEU A 105 5.39 -7.06 -4.42
N ALA A 106 5.92 -7.88 -3.51
CA ALA A 106 6.37 -7.40 -2.21
C ALA A 106 7.54 -6.42 -2.30
N ARG A 107 8.48 -6.63 -3.23
CA ARG A 107 9.62 -5.71 -3.42
C ARG A 107 9.19 -4.36 -3.97
N GLU A 108 8.27 -4.36 -4.92
CA GLU A 108 7.75 -3.13 -5.50
C GLU A 108 6.95 -2.34 -4.44
N LEU A 109 6.04 -2.98 -3.71
CA LEU A 109 5.29 -2.30 -2.64
C LEU A 109 6.20 -1.78 -1.51
N LEU A 110 7.26 -2.50 -1.15
CA LEU A 110 8.21 -2.06 -0.12
C LEU A 110 9.03 -0.85 -0.55
N ALA A 111 9.26 -0.67 -1.86
CA ALA A 111 9.96 0.49 -2.40
C ALA A 111 9.06 1.75 -2.44
N MET A 112 7.75 1.55 -2.32
CA MET A 112 6.70 2.57 -2.22
C MET A 112 6.35 2.89 -0.75
#